data_AF-A0A090M3N3-F1
#
_entry.id   AF-A0A090M3N3-F1
#
_cell.length_a   1.000
_cell.length_b   1.000
_cell.length_c   1.000
_cell.angle_alpha   90.00
_cell.angle_beta   90.00
_cell.angle_gamma   90.00
#
_symmetry.space_group_name_H-M   'P 1'
#
loop_
_entity.id
_entity.type
_entity.pdbx_description
1 polymer ?
#
loop_
_entity_poly.entity_id
_entity_poly.type
_entity_poly.pdbx_seq_one_letter_code
_entity_poly.pdbx_strand_id
1 'polypeptide(L)'
;MASRAIAIALSPRCGVTCGSLSALGVVVCGVVARLFAREYPHLGNEWRGEGMTHAKASSACAGAAAAYGVFLGLSLMNLWMNKARGRT
;
A
#
# COMPACT_ATOMS: atom_id res chain seq x y z
N MET A 1 10.53 -13.41 -21.64
CA MET A 1 9.46 -12.69 -20.91
C MET A 1 9.98 -11.90 -19.71
N ALA A 2 10.81 -12.47 -18.83
CA ALA A 2 11.33 -11.79 -17.63
C ALA A 2 12.01 -10.42 -17.89
N SER A 3 12.79 -10.31 -18.97
CA SER A 3 13.50 -9.06 -19.31
C SER A 3 12.55 -7.88 -19.62
N ARG A 4 11.38 -8.16 -20.22
CA ARG A 4 10.34 -7.14 -20.46
C ARG A 4 9.62 -6.73 -19.16
N ALA A 5 9.37 -7.68 -18.27
CA ALA A 5 8.75 -7.39 -16.97
C ALA A 5 9.65 -6.50 -16.10
N ILE A 6 10.96 -6.77 -16.10
CA ILE A 6 11.95 -5.94 -15.38
C ILE A 6 12.02 -4.53 -15.98
N ALA A 7 11.98 -4.41 -17.31
CA ALA A 7 11.97 -3.11 -17.97
C ALA A 7 10.72 -2.27 -17.64
N ILE A 8 9.55 -2.90 -17.54
CA ILE A 8 8.30 -2.24 -17.15
C ILE A 8 8.35 -1.84 -15.67
N ALA A 9 8.82 -2.72 -14.78
CA ALA A 9 8.95 -2.45 -13.35
C ALA A 9 9.90 -1.27 -13.06
N LEU A 10 10.99 -1.16 -13.84
CA LEU A 10 11.95 -0.07 -13.74
C LEU A 10 11.52 1.19 -14.51
N SER A 11 10.35 1.21 -15.15
CA SER A 11 9.92 2.40 -15.89
C SER A 11 9.49 3.52 -14.93
N PRO A 12 9.72 4.80 -15.29
CA PRO A 12 9.30 5.94 -14.47
C PRO A 12 7.78 5.96 -14.29
N ARG A 13 7.03 5.64 -15.35
CA ARG A 13 5.56 5.59 -15.33
C ARG A 13 5.03 4.58 -14.31
N CYS A 14 5.60 3.36 -14.30
CA CYS A 14 5.25 2.34 -13.31
C CYS A 14 5.60 2.79 -11.89
N GLY A 15 6.76 3.43 -11.70
CA GLY A 15 7.15 4.01 -10.41
C GLY A 15 6.15 5.04 -9.89
N VAL A 16 5.67 5.95 -10.74
CA VAL A 16 4.67 6.96 -10.35
C VAL A 16 3.34 6.31 -10.00
N THR A 17 2.83 5.42 -10.85
CA THR A 17 1.52 4.79 -10.62
C THR A 17 1.52 3.90 -9.39
N CYS A 18 2.54 3.05 -9.24
CA CYS A 18 2.67 2.14 -8.10
C CYS A 18 2.95 2.91 -6.81
N GLY A 19 3.78 3.96 -6.86
CA GLY A 19 4.00 4.85 -5.73
C GLY A 19 2.73 5.56 -5.28
N SER A 20 1.95 6.10 -6.23
CA SER A 20 0.69 6.81 -5.90
C SER A 20 -0.34 5.88 -5.25
N LEU A 21 -0.52 4.68 -5.82
CA LEU A 21 -1.44 3.68 -5.27
C LEU A 21 -0.97 3.18 -3.90
N SER A 22 0.33 2.99 -3.73
CA SER A 22 0.90 2.59 -2.44
C SER A 22 0.74 3.68 -1.38
N ALA A 23 0.94 4.96 -1.72
CA ALA A 23 0.71 6.07 -0.80
C ALA A 23 -0.75 6.12 -0.33
N LEU A 24 -1.70 5.97 -1.25
CA LEU A 24 -3.12 5.90 -0.92
C LEU A 24 -3.43 4.67 -0.04
N GLY A 25 -2.85 3.52 -0.36
CA GLY A 25 -2.98 2.29 0.42
C GLY A 25 -2.49 2.46 1.87
N VAL A 26 -1.32 3.09 2.07
CA VAL A 26 -0.80 3.39 3.42
C VAL A 26 -1.80 4.22 4.22
N VAL A 27 -2.31 5.31 3.63
CA VAL A 27 -3.21 6.23 4.32
C VAL A 27 -4.55 5.56 4.64
N VAL A 28 -5.19 4.93 3.64
CA VAL A 28 -6.50 4.31 3.81
C VAL A 28 -6.42 3.14 4.78
N CYS A 29 -5.49 2.19 4.57
CA CYS A 29 -5.35 1.04 5.46
C CYS A 29 -4.91 1.44 6.87
N GLY A 30 -4.07 2.47 7.01
CA GLY A 30 -3.66 3.00 8.31
C GLY A 30 -4.83 3.63 9.08
N VAL A 31 -5.66 4.43 8.41
CA VAL A 31 -6.86 5.02 9.02
C VAL A 31 -7.85 3.93 9.41
N VAL A 32 -8.13 2.97 8.52
CA VAL A 32 -9.06 1.87 8.78
C VAL A 32 -8.56 0.98 9.93
N ALA A 33 -7.26 0.67 9.99
CA ALA A 33 -6.66 -0.04 11.12
C ALA A 33 -6.92 0.70 12.45
N ARG A 34 -6.74 2.02 12.46
CA ARG A 34 -7.00 2.84 13.64
C ARG A 34 -8.47 2.89 14.05
N LEU A 35 -9.39 2.91 13.08
CA LEU A 35 -10.82 2.85 13.35
C LEU A 35 -11.22 1.49 13.95
N PHE A 36 -10.66 0.40 13.43
CA PHE A 36 -10.85 -0.94 14.00
C PHE A 36 -10.29 -1.05 15.41
N ALA A 37 -9.08 -0.55 15.66
CA ALA A 37 -8.44 -0.56 16.98
C ALA A 37 -9.23 0.21 18.05
N ARG A 38 -10.02 1.21 17.63
CA ARG A 38 -10.87 2.01 18.53
C ARG A 38 -12.33 1.54 18.58
N GLU A 39 -12.64 0.40 17.97
CA GLU A 39 -13.99 -0.14 17.90
C GLU A 39 -15.02 0.91 17.46
N TYR A 40 -14.66 1.67 16.40
CA TYR A 40 -15.44 2.84 16.02
C TYR A 40 -16.91 2.46 15.71
N PRO A 41 -17.90 3.09 16.39
CA PRO A 41 -19.28 2.60 16.40
C PRO A 41 -20.01 2.72 15.05
N HIS A 42 -19.49 3.53 14.13
CA HIS A 42 -20.06 3.71 12.80
C HIS A 42 -19.44 2.79 11.73
N LEU A 43 -18.50 1.90 12.10
CA LEU A 43 -18.16 0.79 11.22
C LEU A 43 -19.34 -0.20 11.24
N GLY A 44 -20.21 -0.10 10.24
CA GLY A 44 -21.35 -1.01 10.05
C GLY A 44 -20.92 -2.48 10.09
N ASN A 45 -21.84 -3.44 10.20
CA ASN A 45 -21.46 -4.84 10.49
C ASN A 45 -20.92 -5.65 9.29
N GLU A 46 -20.84 -5.04 8.10
CA GLU A 46 -20.51 -5.73 6.84
C GLU A 46 -19.08 -6.30 6.81
N TRP A 47 -18.16 -5.75 7.59
CA TRP A 47 -16.79 -6.25 7.70
C TRP A 47 -16.66 -7.48 8.62
N ARG A 48 -17.68 -7.80 9.43
CA ARG A 48 -17.67 -8.94 10.36
C ARG A 48 -17.99 -10.23 9.60
N GLY A 49 -17.00 -10.76 8.89
CA GLY A 49 -17.01 -12.15 8.45
C GLY A 49 -17.01 -13.11 9.65
N GLU A 50 -17.22 -14.40 9.39
CA GLU A 50 -17.24 -15.43 10.43
C GLU A 50 -15.91 -15.47 11.21
N GLY A 51 -15.97 -15.30 12.54
CA GLY A 51 -14.78 -15.28 13.41
C GLY A 51 -13.87 -14.04 13.29
N MET A 52 -14.31 -12.99 12.59
CA MET A 52 -13.57 -11.73 12.44
C MET A 52 -13.82 -10.80 13.65
N THR A 53 -12.73 -10.32 14.27
CA THR A 53 -12.80 -9.38 15.41
C THR A 53 -12.15 -8.05 15.03
N HIS A 54 -12.51 -6.97 15.73
CA HIS A 54 -11.88 -5.65 15.56
C HIS A 54 -10.36 -5.73 15.65
N ALA A 55 -9.83 -6.50 16.61
CA ALA A 55 -8.39 -6.70 16.78
C ALA A 55 -7.73 -7.39 15.57
N LYS A 56 -8.35 -8.43 15.02
CA LYS A 56 -7.81 -9.13 13.83
C LYS A 56 -7.93 -8.28 12.56
N ALA A 57 -9.05 -7.55 12.39
CA ALA A 57 -9.23 -6.63 11.27
C ALA A 57 -8.20 -5.48 11.34
N SER A 58 -8.01 -4.91 12.53
CA SER A 58 -7.01 -3.88 12.78
C SER A 58 -5.59 -4.35 12.45
N SER A 59 -5.20 -5.54 12.90
CA SER A 59 -3.84 -6.05 12.64
C SER A 59 -3.62 -6.37 11.16
N ALA A 60 -4.63 -6.90 10.46
CA ALA A 60 -4.58 -7.14 9.02
C ALA A 60 -4.44 -5.82 8.24
N CYS A 61 -5.24 -4.80 8.58
CA CYS A 61 -5.14 -3.48 7.94
C CYS A 61 -3.81 -2.79 8.25
N ALA A 62 -3.28 -2.93 9.47
CA ALA A 62 -1.96 -2.41 9.82
C ALA A 62 -0.84 -3.11 9.04
N GLY A 63 -0.92 -4.43 8.90
CA GLY A 63 0.00 -5.22 8.07
C GLY A 63 -0.05 -4.82 6.59
N ALA A 64 -1.26 -4.63 6.05
CA ALA A 64 -1.45 -4.13 4.69
C ALA A 64 -0.86 -2.71 4.50
N ALA A 65 -1.10 -1.80 5.46
CA ALA A 65 -0.51 -0.47 5.44
C ALA A 65 1.03 -0.53 5.45
N ALA A 66 1.63 -1.41 6.26
CA ALA A 66 3.07 -1.62 6.28
C ALA A 66 3.59 -2.14 4.93
N ALA A 67 2.90 -3.11 4.30
CA ALA A 67 3.27 -3.64 2.98
C ALA A 67 3.20 -2.54 1.90
N TYR A 68 2.14 -1.73 1.89
CA TYR A 68 2.08 -0.56 1.00
C TYR A 68 3.18 0.45 1.28
N GLY A 69 3.58 0.63 2.55
CA GLY A 69 4.72 1.48 2.91
C GLY A 69 6.03 0.99 2.28
N VAL A 70 6.28 -0.32 2.27
CA VAL A 70 7.43 -0.93 1.60
C VAL A 70 7.36 -0.68 0.09
N PHE A 71 6.22 -0.92 -0.55
CA PHE A 71 6.06 -0.67 -1.99
C PHE A 71 6.22 0.80 -2.37
N LEU A 72 5.76 1.71 -1.52
CA LEU A 72 5.97 3.15 -1.70
C LEU A 72 7.47 3.47 -1.66
N GLY A 73 8.21 2.96 -0.67
CA GLY A 73 9.65 3.17 -0.57
C GLY A 73 10.41 2.66 -1.80
N LEU A 74 10.08 1.46 -2.27
CA LEU A 74 10.67 0.89 -3.49
C LEU A 74 10.33 1.72 -4.74
N SER A 75 9.10 2.22 -4.84
CA SER A 75 8.66 3.06 -5.96
C SER A 75 9.40 4.40 -5.99
N LEU A 76 9.57 5.04 -4.83
CA LEU A 76 10.34 6.27 -4.70
C LEU A 76 11.82 6.05 -5.04
N MET A 77 12.40 4.94 -4.59
CA MET A 77 13.78 4.58 -4.92
C MET A 77 13.94 4.34 -6.43
N ASN A 78 12.98 3.67 -7.07
CA ASN A 78 12.98 3.47 -8.52
C ASN A 78 12.90 4.81 -9.28
N LEU A 79 12.02 5.74 -8.86
CA LEU A 79 11.92 7.07 -9.46
C LEU A 79 13.22 7.87 -9.28
N TRP A 80 13.81 7.81 -8.09
CA TRP A 80 15.07 8.48 -7.79
C TRP A 80 16.22 7.95 -8.65
N MET A 81 16.35 6.63 -8.78
CA MET A 81 17.37 6.01 -9.64
C MET A 81 17.16 6.34 -11.12
N ASN A 82 15.91 6.37 -11.59
CA ASN A 82 15.61 6.77 -12.97
C ASN A 82 15.97 8.24 -13.23
N LYS A 83 15.64 9.14 -12.30
CA LYS A 83 16.06 10.54 -12.34
C LYS A 83 17.59 10.67 -12.36
N ALA A 84 18.30 9.94 -11.50
CA ALA A 84 19.77 9.93 -11.46
C ALA A 84 20.41 9.41 -12.77
N ARG A 85 19.69 8.56 -13.51
CA ARG A 85 20.11 8.03 -14.82
C ARG A 85 19.64 8.88 -16.01
N GLY A 86 19.06 10.06 -15.77
CA GLY A 86 18.55 10.94 -16.82
C GLY A 86 17.31 10.40 -17.56
N ARG A 87 16.56 9.48 -16.94
CA ARG A 87 15.34 8.88 -17.50
C ARG A 87 14.14 9.42 -16.71
N THR A 88 13.50 10.47 -17.21
CA THR A 88 12.24 11.02 -16.67
C THR A 88 11.06 10.61 -17.53
#